data_AF-A0A1V1G208-F1
#
_entry.id   AF-A0A1V1G208-F1
#
_cell.length_a   1.000
_cell.length_b   1.000
_cell.length_c   1.000
_cell.angle_alpha   90.00
_cell.angle_beta   90.00
_cell.angle_gamma   90.00
#
_symmetry.space_group_name_H-M   'P 1'
#
loop_
_entity.id
_entity.type
_entity.pdbx_description
1 polymer ?
#
loop_
_entity_poly.entity_id
_entity_poly.type
_entity_poly.pdbx_seq_one_letter_code
_entity_poly.pdbx_strand_id
1 'polypeptide(L)'
;MARYTVQNQWGGSSAPWNDAGLYILGNRANQNVMAIDVTSSDGGAVLTGTMTYSGEGPIGFKGTRRGDSTVYEVENQWGGSSAPWRPGGDFVIGSRAGQGVVGLDVSSSDDGKTLTGTMTYEREGPIGFKGTQSGGDSYNVENQWGGSSAPWNKAGIWALGDRNGQGMIGLDVTSPDGGKTLEGTMQYKNEGPIGFRGKLSGANNYSVENQWGGSSAPWNKAGNWLIGDRHNQNIVAVKVSSTDNGKNLEGTCTYAGEGPVGFKGVAN
;
A
#
# COMPACT_ATOMS: atom_id res chain seq x y z
N MET A 1 -2.43 -3.26 10.28
CA MET A 1 -3.06 -2.12 9.54
C MET A 1 -4.16 -2.62 8.61
N ALA A 2 -5.09 -1.78 8.16
CA ALA A 2 -6.11 -2.20 7.20
C ALA A 2 -5.73 -1.84 5.76
N ARG A 3 -5.74 -2.85 4.89
CA ARG A 3 -5.56 -2.72 3.44
C ARG A 3 -6.93 -2.63 2.78
N TYR A 4 -7.06 -1.78 1.77
CA TYR A 4 -8.31 -1.62 1.01
C TYR A 4 -8.05 -1.74 -0.48
N THR A 5 -8.73 -2.67 -1.15
CA THR A 5 -8.84 -2.63 -2.61
C THR A 5 -9.84 -1.54 -2.95
N VAL A 6 -9.37 -0.52 -3.67
CA VAL A 6 -10.15 0.68 -3.97
C VAL A 6 -10.64 0.65 -5.40
N GLN A 7 -11.86 1.14 -5.61
CA GLN A 7 -12.39 1.48 -6.92
C GLN A 7 -12.87 2.92 -6.95
N ASN A 8 -12.75 3.58 -8.10
CA ASN A 8 -13.30 4.91 -8.32
C ASN A 8 -14.36 4.95 -9.43
N GLN A 9 -15.29 5.90 -9.31
CA GLN A 9 -16.35 6.16 -10.30
C GLN A 9 -16.31 7.62 -10.74
N TRP A 10 -16.31 7.85 -12.05
CA TRP A 10 -16.37 9.18 -12.65
C TRP A 10 -17.34 9.19 -13.84
N GLY A 11 -17.93 10.34 -14.16
CA GLY A 11 -18.92 10.47 -15.25
C GLY A 11 -20.38 10.24 -14.83
N GLY A 12 -20.68 10.33 -13.53
CA GLY A 12 -22.03 10.19 -12.97
C GLY A 12 -22.25 8.85 -12.25
N SER A 13 -23.36 8.74 -11.53
CA SER A 13 -23.66 7.60 -10.64
C SER A 13 -23.93 6.28 -11.37
N SER A 14 -24.24 6.32 -12.67
CA SER A 14 -24.44 5.14 -13.52
C SER A 14 -23.17 4.68 -14.25
N ALA A 15 -22.06 5.41 -14.12
CA ALA A 15 -20.80 5.06 -14.76
C ALA A 15 -20.17 3.79 -14.12
N PRO A 16 -19.37 3.02 -14.87
CA PRO A 16 -18.67 1.86 -14.31
C PRO A 16 -17.67 2.29 -13.22
N TRP A 17 -17.44 1.38 -12.27
CA TRP A 17 -16.37 1.48 -11.28
C TRP A 17 -15.07 0.94 -11.86
N ASN A 18 -13.97 1.65 -11.65
CA ASN A 18 -12.65 1.34 -12.18
C ASN A 18 -11.71 0.96 -11.05
N ASP A 19 -10.80 0.01 -11.28
CA ASP A 19 -9.76 -0.35 -10.31
C ASP A 19 -8.89 0.87 -9.99
N ALA A 20 -8.66 1.11 -8.71
CA ALA A 20 -7.90 2.24 -8.22
C ALA A 20 -6.79 1.81 -7.25
N GLY A 21 -6.37 0.55 -7.33
CA GLY A 21 -5.23 0.02 -6.59
C GLY A 21 -5.54 -0.28 -5.12
N LEU A 22 -4.47 -0.42 -4.35
CA LEU A 22 -4.47 -0.78 -2.95
C LEU A 22 -4.11 0.42 -2.08
N TYR A 23 -4.93 0.70 -1.08
CA TYR A 23 -4.70 1.75 -0.09
C TYR A 23 -4.42 1.09 1.26
N ILE A 24 -3.66 1.78 2.11
CA ILE A 24 -3.38 1.35 3.48
C ILE A 24 -3.83 2.50 4.37
N LEU A 25 -4.90 2.27 5.13
CA LEU A 25 -5.56 3.29 5.93
C LEU A 25 -5.63 2.79 7.38
N GLY A 26 -5.03 3.55 8.29
CA GLY A 26 -4.96 3.21 9.71
C GLY A 26 -3.70 2.42 10.08
N ASN A 27 -3.20 2.65 11.30
CA ASN A 27 -1.99 2.00 11.81
C ASN A 27 -2.27 1.06 13.01
N ARG A 28 -3.54 0.76 13.31
CA ARG A 28 -3.92 -0.05 14.47
C ARG A 28 -4.32 -1.46 14.01
N ALA A 29 -3.88 -2.49 14.74
CA ALA A 29 -4.11 -3.88 14.36
C ALA A 29 -5.56 -4.36 14.62
N ASN A 30 -6.20 -3.86 15.68
CA ASN A 30 -7.52 -4.34 16.13
C ASN A 30 -8.57 -3.21 16.17
N GLN A 31 -8.36 -2.16 15.39
CA GLN A 31 -9.24 -1.01 15.39
C GLN A 31 -9.20 -0.36 14.01
N ASN A 32 -10.27 -0.56 13.23
CA ASN A 32 -10.34 -0.10 11.86
C ASN A 32 -10.65 1.40 11.79
N VAL A 33 -10.30 1.99 10.66
CA VAL A 33 -10.72 3.35 10.31
C VAL A 33 -12.21 3.32 9.95
N MET A 34 -12.97 4.22 10.57
CA MET A 34 -14.40 4.41 10.36
C MET A 34 -14.71 5.62 9.49
N ALA A 35 -13.86 6.64 9.53
CA ALA A 35 -14.00 7.82 8.67
C ALA A 35 -12.66 8.52 8.46
N ILE A 36 -12.50 9.15 7.30
CA ILE A 36 -11.44 10.12 7.00
C ILE A 36 -12.09 11.25 6.23
N ASP A 37 -11.92 12.48 6.70
CA ASP A 37 -12.31 13.71 6.00
C ASP A 37 -11.13 14.67 6.02
N VAL A 38 -10.42 14.76 4.89
CA VAL A 38 -9.19 15.51 4.74
C VAL A 38 -9.12 16.25 3.40
N THR A 39 -8.43 17.38 3.41
CA THR A 39 -8.15 18.18 2.22
C THR A 39 -6.70 18.64 2.19
N SER A 40 -6.21 19.02 1.01
CA SER A 40 -4.91 19.64 0.79
C SER A 40 -5.07 20.89 -0.07
N SER A 41 -4.31 21.93 0.28
CA SER A 41 -4.17 23.17 -0.49
C SER A 41 -2.84 23.29 -1.24
N ASP A 42 -1.98 22.28 -1.14
CA ASP A 42 -0.60 22.26 -1.64
C ASP A 42 -0.34 21.07 -2.60
N GLY A 43 -1.37 20.70 -3.37
CA GLY A 43 -1.26 19.66 -4.40
C GLY A 43 -1.18 18.22 -3.86
N GLY A 44 -1.54 18.03 -2.59
CA GLY A 44 -1.48 16.75 -1.88
C GLY A 44 -0.16 16.55 -1.14
N ALA A 45 0.69 17.56 -1.00
CA ALA A 45 1.91 17.44 -0.19
C ALA A 45 1.58 17.28 1.30
N VAL A 46 0.56 18.00 1.80
CA VAL A 46 0.02 17.85 3.15
C VAL A 46 -1.50 17.72 3.10
N LEU A 47 -2.00 16.62 3.67
CA LEU A 47 -3.42 16.41 3.92
C LEU A 47 -3.75 16.78 5.37
N THR A 48 -4.76 17.60 5.59
CA THR A 48 -5.23 17.98 6.93
C THR A 48 -6.74 17.80 7.06
N GLY A 49 -7.19 17.42 8.26
CA GLY A 49 -8.60 17.24 8.55
C GLY A 49 -8.82 16.36 9.77
N THR A 50 -9.74 15.41 9.67
CA THR A 50 -10.07 14.49 10.76
C THR A 50 -10.12 13.04 10.29
N MET A 51 -9.96 12.12 11.25
CA MET A 51 -10.26 10.71 11.05
C MET A 51 -10.93 10.15 12.30
N THR A 52 -11.58 9.00 12.16
CA THR A 52 -12.22 8.29 13.28
C THR A 52 -11.82 6.83 13.25
N TYR A 53 -11.38 6.29 14.39
CA TYR A 53 -11.18 4.85 14.60
C TYR A 53 -12.44 4.21 15.21
N SER A 54 -12.64 2.91 15.02
CA SER A 54 -13.82 2.21 15.55
C SER A 54 -13.92 2.34 17.08
N GLY A 55 -15.10 2.71 17.57
CA GLY A 55 -15.36 2.95 18.99
C GLY A 55 -14.86 4.29 19.55
N GLU A 56 -14.31 5.19 18.72
CA GLU A 56 -13.81 6.50 19.13
C GLU A 56 -14.61 7.67 18.53
N GLY A 57 -14.41 8.87 19.09
CA GLY A 57 -14.79 10.14 18.43
C GLY A 57 -13.75 10.58 17.40
N PRO A 58 -14.03 11.63 16.61
CA PRO A 58 -13.09 12.14 15.63
C PRO A 58 -11.81 12.69 16.29
N ILE A 59 -10.67 12.43 15.66
CA ILE A 59 -9.35 12.95 16.01
C ILE A 59 -8.76 13.73 14.84
N GLY A 60 -7.87 14.67 15.11
CA GLY A 60 -7.15 15.42 14.09
C GLY A 60 -6.29 14.49 13.24
N PHE A 61 -6.22 14.78 11.94
CA PHE A 61 -5.39 14.09 10.97
C PHE A 61 -4.49 15.11 10.29
N LYS A 62 -3.19 14.79 10.21
CA LYS A 62 -2.22 15.48 9.37
C LYS A 62 -1.33 14.44 8.71
N GLY A 63 -1.38 14.32 7.40
CA GLY A 63 -0.52 13.43 6.63
C GLY A 63 0.46 14.24 5.79
N THR A 64 1.76 14.04 5.99
CA THR A 64 2.80 14.65 5.14
C THR A 64 3.28 13.63 4.11
N ARG A 65 3.12 13.93 2.83
CA ARG A 65 3.50 13.04 1.73
C ARG A 65 5.02 12.87 1.67
N ARG A 66 5.51 11.64 1.49
CA ARG A 66 6.94 11.42 1.29
C ARG A 66 7.34 11.68 -0.16
N GLY A 67 7.84 12.89 -0.41
CA GLY A 67 8.15 13.33 -1.77
C GLY A 67 6.92 13.19 -2.68
N ASP A 68 7.10 12.57 -3.85
CA ASP A 68 6.02 12.34 -4.82
C ASP A 68 5.47 10.90 -4.80
N SER A 69 5.69 10.12 -3.73
CA SER A 69 5.12 8.77 -3.60
C SER A 69 3.63 8.79 -3.21
N THR A 70 2.99 7.66 -2.96
CA THR A 70 1.62 7.62 -2.41
C THR A 70 1.60 7.41 -0.89
N VAL A 71 2.76 7.44 -0.24
CA VAL A 71 2.92 7.24 1.21
C VAL A 71 2.88 8.57 1.96
N TYR A 72 2.11 8.62 3.04
CA TYR A 72 1.99 9.76 3.94
C TYR A 72 2.43 9.37 5.35
N GLU A 73 3.30 10.17 5.94
CA GLU A 73 3.61 10.09 7.37
C GLU A 73 2.51 10.81 8.13
N VAL A 74 1.69 10.05 8.85
CA VAL A 74 0.49 10.56 9.52
C VAL A 74 0.81 10.89 10.98
N GLU A 75 0.28 12.02 11.42
CA GLU A 75 0.20 12.45 12.81
C GLU A 75 -1.28 12.58 13.21
N ASN A 76 -1.60 12.25 14.46
CA ASN A 76 -2.94 12.42 15.03
C ASN A 76 -2.94 13.33 16.24
N GLN A 77 -4.05 14.02 16.45
CA GLN A 77 -4.29 14.92 17.59
C GLN A 77 -5.62 14.56 18.26
N TRP A 78 -5.63 14.33 19.58
CA TRP A 78 -6.85 14.09 20.36
C TRP A 78 -6.83 14.87 21.66
N GLY A 79 -8.01 15.23 22.18
CA GLY A 79 -8.14 16.08 23.38
C GLY A 79 -8.27 17.59 23.08
N GLY A 80 -8.66 17.95 21.86
CA GLY A 80 -8.86 19.34 21.42
C GLY A 80 -7.72 19.86 20.54
N SER A 81 -7.94 21.03 19.93
CA SER A 81 -7.04 21.63 18.94
C SER A 81 -5.68 22.08 19.48
N SER A 82 -5.54 22.20 20.80
CA SER A 82 -4.28 22.54 21.48
C SER A 82 -3.49 21.32 21.98
N ALA A 83 -4.02 20.11 21.79
CA ALA A 83 -3.32 18.90 22.20
C ALA A 83 -2.07 18.64 21.33
N PRO A 84 -1.03 17.98 21.85
CA PRO A 84 0.14 17.64 21.04
C PRO A 84 -0.21 16.63 19.94
N TRP A 85 0.39 16.81 18.77
CA TRP A 85 0.39 15.82 17.69
C TRP A 85 1.26 14.63 18.06
N ARG A 86 0.85 13.44 17.64
CA ARG A 86 1.54 12.17 17.93
C ARG A 86 1.62 11.31 16.67
N PRO A 87 2.64 10.44 16.52
CA PRO A 87 2.74 9.55 15.37
C PRO A 87 1.49 8.69 15.19
N GLY A 88 0.90 8.76 13.99
CA GLY A 88 -0.26 8.00 13.55
C GLY A 88 0.08 6.84 12.61
N GLY A 89 1.37 6.66 12.28
CA GLY A 89 1.87 5.65 11.35
C GLY A 89 1.95 6.16 9.91
N ASP A 90 2.34 5.27 9.00
CA ASP A 90 2.38 5.59 7.57
C ASP A 90 1.09 5.09 6.89
N PHE A 91 0.53 5.88 5.98
CA PHE A 91 -0.64 5.52 5.20
C PHE A 91 -0.29 5.51 3.71
N VAL A 92 -1.01 4.74 2.91
CA VAL A 92 -0.97 4.81 1.44
C VAL A 92 -2.30 5.41 0.96
N ILE A 93 -2.24 6.63 0.44
CA ILE A 93 -3.40 7.40 -0.02
C ILE A 93 -3.16 7.84 -1.46
N GLY A 94 -3.95 7.29 -2.39
CA GLY A 94 -3.75 7.48 -3.82
C GLY A 94 -3.08 6.27 -4.48
N SER A 95 -3.26 6.15 -5.79
CA SER A 95 -2.63 5.11 -6.62
C SER A 95 -2.02 5.64 -7.92
N ARG A 96 -2.01 6.96 -8.11
CA ARG A 96 -1.48 7.61 -9.32
C ARG A 96 -0.05 8.10 -9.10
N ALA A 97 0.80 7.93 -10.11
CA ALA A 97 2.15 8.46 -10.09
C ALA A 97 2.12 9.97 -10.36
N GLY A 98 2.71 10.78 -9.48
CA GLY A 98 2.93 12.22 -9.73
C GLY A 98 1.67 13.09 -9.68
N GLN A 99 0.55 12.56 -9.21
CA GLN A 99 -0.69 13.31 -8.99
C GLN A 99 -1.21 13.02 -7.58
N GLY A 100 -1.09 14.01 -6.69
CA GLY A 100 -1.47 13.86 -5.28
C GLY A 100 -2.98 13.77 -5.09
N VAL A 101 -3.41 13.23 -3.95
CA VAL A 101 -4.80 13.33 -3.49
C VAL A 101 -4.96 14.67 -2.79
N VAL A 102 -5.96 15.45 -3.17
CA VAL A 102 -6.26 16.76 -2.58
C VAL A 102 -7.55 16.79 -1.75
N GLY A 103 -8.34 15.72 -1.81
CA GLY A 103 -9.50 15.53 -0.96
C GLY A 103 -9.82 14.05 -0.79
N LEU A 104 -10.18 13.64 0.43
CA LEU A 104 -10.68 12.31 0.72
C LEU A 104 -11.72 12.44 1.83
N ASP A 105 -12.97 12.12 1.51
CA ASP A 105 -14.11 12.09 2.43
C ASP A 105 -14.78 10.73 2.31
N VAL A 106 -14.51 9.85 3.27
CA VAL A 106 -14.98 8.47 3.27
C VAL A 106 -15.45 8.06 4.66
N SER A 107 -16.45 7.21 4.72
CA SER A 107 -16.96 6.62 5.95
C SER A 107 -17.32 5.15 5.78
N SER A 108 -17.35 4.44 6.91
CA SER A 108 -17.78 3.06 7.05
C SER A 108 -19.00 2.96 7.94
N SER A 109 -19.94 2.11 7.55
CA SER A 109 -21.08 1.70 8.37
C SER A 109 -21.00 0.24 8.84
N ASP A 110 -19.87 -0.44 8.61
CA ASP A 110 -19.71 -1.88 8.78
C ASP A 110 -18.39 -2.25 9.48
N ASP A 111 -18.00 -1.44 10.45
CA ASP A 111 -16.78 -1.60 11.27
C ASP A 111 -15.48 -1.57 10.44
N GLY A 112 -15.45 -0.70 9.43
CA GLY A 112 -14.28 -0.46 8.58
C GLY A 112 -14.05 -1.54 7.52
N LYS A 113 -14.96 -2.51 7.35
CA LYS A 113 -14.84 -3.54 6.29
C LYS A 113 -14.99 -2.93 4.91
N THR A 114 -15.86 -1.94 4.78
CA THR A 114 -15.98 -1.10 3.59
C THR A 114 -15.91 0.37 3.95
N LEU A 115 -15.31 1.16 3.07
CA LEU A 115 -15.28 2.61 3.12
C LEU A 115 -15.91 3.15 1.84
N THR A 116 -16.84 4.08 1.96
CA THR A 116 -17.51 4.70 0.80
C THR A 116 -17.55 6.21 0.95
N GLY A 117 -17.54 6.93 -0.17
CA GLY A 117 -17.58 8.38 -0.18
C GLY A 117 -17.03 8.95 -1.47
N THR A 118 -16.21 9.99 -1.36
CA THR A 118 -15.57 10.65 -2.50
C THR A 118 -14.09 10.89 -2.27
N MET A 119 -13.35 11.05 -3.36
CA MET A 119 -11.98 11.53 -3.33
C MET A 119 -11.74 12.50 -4.49
N THR A 120 -10.70 13.32 -4.39
CA THR A 120 -10.29 14.25 -5.43
C THR A 120 -8.79 14.15 -5.64
N TYR A 121 -8.37 13.85 -6.87
CA TYR A 121 -6.97 13.99 -7.27
C TYR A 121 -6.66 15.45 -7.64
N GLU A 122 -5.40 15.83 -7.50
CA GLU A 122 -4.94 17.17 -7.88
C GLU A 122 -5.35 17.51 -9.32
N ARG A 123 -5.89 18.73 -9.52
CA ARG A 123 -6.37 19.24 -10.82
C ARG A 123 -7.62 18.53 -11.37
N GLU A 124 -8.36 17.78 -10.56
CA GLU A 124 -9.63 17.13 -10.93
C GLU A 124 -10.81 17.60 -10.06
N GLY A 125 -12.04 17.23 -10.47
CA GLY A 125 -13.22 17.29 -9.61
C GLY A 125 -13.39 16.00 -8.79
N PRO A 126 -14.32 16.00 -7.80
CA PRO A 126 -14.56 14.81 -6.99
C PRO A 126 -15.03 13.60 -7.81
N ILE A 127 -14.52 12.43 -7.45
CA ILE A 127 -14.90 11.12 -7.99
C ILE A 127 -15.41 10.22 -6.85
N GLY A 128 -16.29 9.28 -7.19
CA GLY A 128 -16.79 8.30 -6.23
C GLY A 128 -15.65 7.41 -5.71
N PHE A 129 -15.72 7.04 -4.43
CA PHE A 129 -14.77 6.15 -3.76
C PHE A 129 -15.53 4.98 -3.15
N LYS A 130 -15.03 3.77 -3.37
CA LYS A 130 -15.33 2.63 -2.51
C LYS A 130 -14.08 1.79 -2.29
N GLY A 131 -13.81 1.47 -1.03
CA GLY A 131 -12.75 0.58 -0.59
C GLY A 131 -13.36 -0.64 0.09
N THR A 132 -12.85 -1.81 -0.22
CA THR A 132 -13.18 -3.05 0.50
C THR A 132 -11.91 -3.60 1.11
N GLN A 133 -11.98 -3.97 2.40
CA GLN A 133 -10.82 -4.50 3.09
C GLN A 133 -10.28 -5.74 2.36
N SER A 134 -8.99 -5.73 2.04
CA SER A 134 -8.29 -6.85 1.42
C SER A 134 -7.52 -7.65 2.47
N GLY A 135 -7.12 -8.87 2.10
CA GLY A 135 -6.28 -9.67 2.97
C GLY A 135 -4.78 -9.39 2.81
N GLY A 136 -3.99 -10.23 3.46
CA GLY A 136 -2.53 -10.19 3.43
C GLY A 136 -1.91 -9.12 4.34
N ASP A 137 -0.59 -9.12 4.40
CA ASP A 137 0.17 -8.28 5.33
C ASP A 137 0.68 -7.01 4.64
N SER A 138 0.90 -5.97 5.45
CA SER A 138 1.62 -4.75 5.04
C SER A 138 2.92 -4.67 5.83
N TYR A 139 4.00 -4.27 5.18
CA TYR A 139 5.35 -4.30 5.72
C TYR A 139 5.95 -2.90 5.79
N ASN A 140 6.46 -2.51 6.96
CA ASN A 140 7.38 -1.39 7.04
C ASN A 140 8.72 -1.86 6.50
N VAL A 141 9.15 -1.27 5.40
CA VAL A 141 10.36 -1.68 4.69
C VAL A 141 11.50 -0.72 4.98
N GLU A 142 12.68 -1.28 5.17
CA GLU A 142 13.96 -0.58 5.23
C GLU A 142 14.90 -1.12 4.15
N ASN A 143 15.74 -0.24 3.59
CA ASN A 143 16.80 -0.62 2.66
C ASN A 143 18.20 -0.23 3.18
N GLN A 144 19.19 -1.03 2.81
CA GLN A 144 20.61 -0.81 3.11
C GLN A 144 21.43 -0.79 1.82
N TRP A 145 22.23 0.26 1.60
CA TRP A 145 23.15 0.37 0.46
C TRP A 145 24.52 0.84 0.94
N GLY A 146 25.58 0.49 0.21
CA GLY A 146 26.97 0.83 0.60
C GLY A 146 27.70 -0.23 1.44
N GLY A 147 27.17 -1.46 1.49
CA GLY A 147 27.76 -2.59 2.21
C GLY A 147 27.06 -2.92 3.54
N SER A 148 27.44 -4.03 4.16
CA SER A 148 26.75 -4.60 5.33
C SER A 148 26.84 -3.75 6.60
N SER A 149 27.78 -2.81 6.69
CA SER A 149 27.94 -1.89 7.82
C SER A 149 27.22 -0.55 7.62
N ALA A 150 26.58 -0.32 6.48
CA ALA A 150 25.85 0.92 6.21
C ALA A 150 24.55 1.00 7.04
N PRO A 151 24.04 2.21 7.32
CA PRO A 151 22.76 2.35 8.01
C PRO A 151 21.59 1.82 7.16
N TRP A 152 20.54 1.37 7.85
CA TRP A 152 19.24 1.06 7.26
C TRP A 152 18.41 2.34 7.15
N ASN A 153 17.66 2.46 6.06
CA ASN A 153 16.89 3.66 5.74
C ASN A 153 15.45 3.30 5.40
N LYS A 154 14.51 4.13 5.85
CA LYS A 154 13.07 3.95 5.59
C LYS A 154 12.78 3.88 4.08
N ALA A 155 12.15 2.79 3.66
CA ALA A 155 11.79 2.48 2.28
C ALA A 155 10.29 2.22 2.08
N GLY A 156 9.47 2.70 3.02
CA GLY A 156 8.03 2.81 2.90
C GLY A 156 7.23 1.61 3.35
N ILE A 157 5.95 1.64 2.98
CA ILE A 157 5.06 0.51 3.21
C ILE A 157 4.90 -0.28 1.93
N TRP A 158 5.13 -1.58 2.01
CA TRP A 158 4.83 -2.53 0.94
C TRP A 158 3.68 -3.41 1.37
N ALA A 159 2.93 -3.96 0.42
CA ALA A 159 1.85 -4.90 0.69
C ALA A 159 2.12 -6.16 -0.13
N LEU A 160 2.54 -7.22 0.57
CA LEU A 160 3.04 -8.45 -0.03
C LEU A 160 2.18 -9.62 0.43
N GLY A 161 1.70 -10.43 -0.51
CA GLY A 161 0.63 -11.39 -0.27
C GLY A 161 -0.76 -10.74 -0.27
N ASP A 162 -1.81 -11.56 -0.37
CA ASP A 162 -3.22 -11.12 -0.31
C ASP A 162 -4.11 -12.07 0.52
N ARG A 163 -3.52 -13.08 1.15
CA ARG A 163 -4.25 -14.12 1.90
C ARG A 163 -4.30 -13.82 3.39
N ASN A 164 -5.49 -13.90 3.97
CA ASN A 164 -5.70 -13.71 5.40
C ASN A 164 -5.14 -14.88 6.22
N GLY A 165 -4.31 -14.57 7.22
CA GLY A 165 -3.77 -15.58 8.15
C GLY A 165 -2.75 -16.53 7.52
N GLN A 166 -2.33 -16.28 6.28
CA GLN A 166 -1.34 -17.08 5.57
C GLN A 166 -0.24 -16.15 5.02
N GLY A 167 0.77 -15.87 5.84
CA GLY A 167 1.87 -14.97 5.49
C GLY A 167 2.66 -15.46 4.27
N MET A 168 3.13 -14.51 3.48
CA MET A 168 4.10 -14.76 2.40
C MET A 168 5.47 -15.01 3.04
N ILE A 169 6.12 -16.12 2.67
CA ILE A 169 7.42 -16.52 3.24
C ILE A 169 8.57 -16.49 2.21
N GLY A 170 8.27 -16.26 0.94
CA GLY A 170 9.29 -16.11 -0.09
C GLY A 170 8.76 -15.37 -1.32
N LEU A 171 9.63 -14.56 -1.93
CA LEU A 171 9.40 -13.91 -3.22
C LEU A 171 10.74 -13.80 -3.95
N ASP A 172 10.80 -14.28 -5.18
CA ASP A 172 11.96 -14.16 -6.07
C ASP A 172 11.44 -13.79 -7.46
N VAL A 173 11.56 -12.51 -7.82
CA VAL A 173 10.98 -11.94 -9.03
C VAL A 173 11.94 -10.95 -9.68
N THR A 174 11.85 -10.83 -11.00
CA THR A 174 12.61 -9.86 -11.80
C THR A 174 11.73 -9.18 -12.84
N SER A 175 12.19 -8.05 -13.36
CA SER A 175 11.54 -7.30 -14.42
C SER A 175 12.53 -6.99 -15.56
N PRO A 176 12.22 -7.38 -16.81
CA PRO A 176 13.01 -6.99 -17.97
C PRO A 176 12.61 -5.63 -18.55
N ASP A 177 11.51 -5.01 -18.09
CA ASP A 177 10.86 -3.88 -18.75
C ASP A 177 10.76 -2.62 -17.86
N GLY A 178 11.67 -2.50 -16.89
CA GLY A 178 11.76 -1.35 -16.00
C GLY A 178 10.67 -1.34 -14.92
N GLY A 179 10.21 -2.52 -14.51
CA GLY A 179 9.22 -2.73 -13.45
C GLY A 179 7.78 -2.60 -13.91
N LYS A 180 7.49 -2.64 -15.22
CA LYS A 180 6.10 -2.65 -15.70
C LYS A 180 5.49 -4.04 -15.51
N THR A 181 6.28 -5.09 -15.66
CA THR A 181 5.95 -6.45 -15.22
C THR A 181 7.01 -6.99 -14.27
N LEU A 182 6.59 -7.78 -13.29
CA LEU A 182 7.46 -8.56 -12.41
C LEU A 182 7.07 -10.02 -12.57
N GLU A 183 8.03 -10.90 -12.85
CA GLU A 183 7.79 -12.33 -13.04
C GLU A 183 8.78 -13.17 -12.22
N GLY A 184 8.32 -14.32 -11.75
CA GLY A 184 9.15 -15.24 -10.99
C GLY A 184 8.32 -16.20 -10.15
N THR A 185 8.71 -16.38 -8.88
CA THR A 185 8.05 -17.29 -7.95
C THR A 185 7.81 -16.62 -6.60
N MET A 186 6.80 -17.13 -5.90
CA MET A 186 6.55 -16.77 -4.51
C MET A 186 6.14 -18.00 -3.70
N GLN A 187 6.09 -17.86 -2.38
CA GLN A 187 5.68 -18.95 -1.49
C GLN A 187 4.86 -18.40 -0.33
N TYR A 188 3.68 -18.99 -0.12
CA TYR A 188 2.90 -18.80 1.10
C TYR A 188 3.30 -19.82 2.17
N LYS A 189 3.08 -19.47 3.44
CA LYS A 189 3.28 -20.38 4.57
C LYS A 189 2.53 -21.71 4.32
N ASN A 190 3.22 -22.82 4.63
CA ASN A 190 2.74 -24.19 4.53
C ASN A 190 2.46 -24.67 3.08
N GLU A 191 2.95 -23.98 2.06
CA GLU A 191 2.83 -24.38 0.65
C GLU A 191 4.21 -24.58 0.02
N GLY A 192 4.24 -25.21 -1.17
CA GLY A 192 5.40 -25.15 -2.06
C GLY A 192 5.43 -23.83 -2.85
N PRO A 193 6.53 -23.53 -3.56
CA PRO A 193 6.60 -22.36 -4.44
C PRO A 193 5.54 -22.40 -5.54
N ILE A 194 4.98 -21.23 -5.87
CA ILE A 194 4.02 -21.01 -6.94
C ILE A 194 4.54 -19.93 -7.89
N GLY A 195 4.09 -19.97 -9.14
CA GLY A 195 4.41 -18.92 -10.11
C GLY A 195 3.83 -17.57 -9.68
N PHE A 196 4.57 -16.50 -9.95
CA PHE A 196 4.18 -15.13 -9.69
C PHE A 196 4.31 -14.31 -10.98
N ARG A 197 3.28 -13.53 -11.29
CA ARG A 197 3.41 -12.39 -12.20
C ARG A 197 2.61 -11.22 -11.69
N GLY A 198 3.20 -10.03 -11.74
CA GLY A 198 2.57 -8.77 -11.38
C GLY A 198 2.66 -7.80 -12.55
N LYS A 199 1.55 -7.12 -12.86
CA LYS A 199 1.52 -6.04 -13.85
C LYS A 199 1.23 -4.72 -13.17
N LEU A 200 2.07 -3.72 -13.41
CA LEU A 200 1.91 -2.38 -12.86
C LEU A 200 0.57 -1.77 -13.30
N SER A 201 -0.27 -1.36 -12.35
CA SER A 201 -1.56 -0.72 -12.57
C SER A 201 -1.56 0.77 -12.24
N GLY A 202 -0.62 1.25 -11.42
CA GLY A 202 -0.43 2.68 -11.14
C GLY A 202 0.48 2.95 -9.93
N ALA A 203 1.33 3.98 -10.03
CA ALA A 203 2.37 4.27 -9.02
C ALA A 203 3.21 3.03 -8.68
N ASN A 204 2.99 2.39 -7.53
CA ASN A 204 3.67 1.16 -7.09
C ASN A 204 2.68 -0.02 -6.93
N ASN A 205 1.47 0.09 -7.48
CA ASN A 205 0.43 -0.95 -7.44
C ASN A 205 0.62 -1.95 -8.57
N TYR A 206 0.54 -3.24 -8.24
CA TYR A 206 0.59 -4.34 -9.18
C TYR A 206 -0.65 -5.20 -9.06
N SER A 207 -1.31 -5.48 -10.19
CA SER A 207 -2.29 -6.56 -10.27
C SER A 207 -1.55 -7.88 -10.40
N VAL A 208 -1.73 -8.77 -9.42
CA VAL A 208 -0.96 -10.01 -9.30
C VAL A 208 -1.79 -11.22 -9.70
N GLU A 209 -1.12 -12.18 -10.34
CA GLU A 209 -1.64 -13.51 -10.59
C GLU A 209 -0.65 -14.58 -10.12
N ASN A 210 -1.17 -15.72 -9.69
CA ASN A 210 -0.38 -16.89 -9.33
C ASN A 210 -0.72 -18.12 -10.16
N GLN A 211 0.27 -18.99 -10.33
CA GLN A 211 0.14 -20.28 -11.01
C GLN A 211 0.59 -21.41 -10.08
N TRP A 212 -0.26 -22.42 -9.88
CA TRP A 212 0.05 -23.61 -9.08
C TRP A 212 -0.39 -24.87 -9.82
N GLY A 213 0.26 -26.01 -9.56
CA GLY A 213 -0.03 -27.29 -10.24
C GLY A 213 0.80 -27.54 -11.50
N GLY A 214 1.88 -26.80 -11.71
CA GLY A 214 2.81 -26.95 -12.84
C GLY A 214 2.73 -25.81 -13.85
N SER A 215 3.69 -25.76 -14.79
CA SER A 215 3.86 -24.65 -15.74
C SER A 215 2.74 -24.53 -16.78
N SER A 216 1.94 -25.59 -16.99
CA SER A 216 0.78 -25.58 -17.89
C SER A 216 -0.55 -25.24 -17.19
N ALA A 217 -0.54 -25.05 -15.87
CA ALA A 217 -1.74 -24.69 -15.12
C ALA A 217 -2.20 -23.25 -15.46
N PRO A 218 -3.50 -22.93 -15.32
CA PRO A 218 -3.97 -21.56 -15.52
C PRO A 218 -3.39 -20.59 -14.47
N TRP A 219 -3.27 -19.33 -14.86
CA TRP A 219 -2.98 -18.22 -13.95
C TRP A 219 -4.28 -17.76 -13.28
N ASN A 220 -4.19 -17.42 -11.99
CA ASN A 220 -5.33 -17.07 -11.16
C ASN A 220 -5.09 -15.71 -10.49
N LYS A 221 -6.11 -14.86 -10.43
CA LYS A 221 -6.04 -13.56 -9.77
C LYS A 221 -5.64 -13.71 -8.29
N ALA A 222 -4.66 -12.93 -7.84
CA ALA A 222 -4.05 -13.00 -6.52
C ALA A 222 -3.92 -11.61 -5.84
N GLY A 223 -4.92 -10.76 -6.07
CA GLY A 223 -5.05 -9.45 -5.44
C GLY A 223 -4.19 -8.35 -6.07
N ASN A 224 -4.21 -7.20 -5.42
CA ASN A 224 -3.34 -6.06 -5.72
C ASN A 224 -2.23 -5.99 -4.67
N TRP A 225 -0.99 -5.78 -5.10
CA TRP A 225 0.18 -5.65 -4.24
C TRP A 225 0.78 -4.25 -4.36
N LEU A 226 1.44 -3.79 -3.30
CA LEU A 226 2.25 -2.57 -3.30
C LEU A 226 3.73 -2.96 -3.23
N ILE A 227 4.48 -2.73 -4.30
CA ILE A 227 5.87 -3.16 -4.44
C ILE A 227 6.72 -1.98 -4.85
N GLY A 228 7.52 -1.47 -3.90
CA GLY A 228 8.27 -0.23 -4.05
C GLY A 228 7.54 0.95 -3.42
N ASP A 229 8.28 2.04 -3.26
CA ASP A 229 7.74 3.30 -2.74
C ASP A 229 8.21 4.53 -3.53
N ARG A 230 9.26 4.42 -4.34
CA ARG A 230 9.81 5.60 -5.02
C ARG A 230 8.86 6.14 -6.09
N HIS A 231 8.93 7.43 -6.32
CA HIS A 231 8.25 8.07 -7.45
C HIS A 231 9.06 7.83 -8.74
N ASN A 232 8.40 7.39 -9.81
CA ASN A 232 8.97 7.18 -11.15
C ASN A 232 10.22 6.28 -11.22
N GLN A 233 10.42 5.43 -10.22
CA GLN A 233 11.51 4.47 -10.19
C GLN A 233 10.99 3.16 -9.59
N ASN A 234 10.53 2.28 -10.47
CA ASN A 234 9.93 1.02 -10.08
C ASN A 234 10.97 0.02 -9.55
N ILE A 235 10.47 -0.98 -8.83
CA ILE A 235 11.23 -2.18 -8.50
C ILE A 235 11.41 -3.05 -9.76
N VAL A 236 12.64 -3.53 -9.97
CA VAL A 236 12.99 -4.46 -11.05
C VAL A 236 13.45 -5.82 -10.57
N ALA A 237 13.72 -5.97 -9.26
CA ALA A 237 13.94 -7.28 -8.65
C ALA A 237 13.59 -7.27 -7.16
N VAL A 238 13.07 -8.38 -6.67
CA VAL A 238 12.90 -8.65 -5.24
C VAL A 238 13.27 -10.09 -4.98
N LYS A 239 14.13 -10.32 -3.99
CA LYS A 239 14.48 -11.65 -3.51
C LYS A 239 14.49 -11.64 -1.98
N VAL A 240 13.41 -12.13 -1.38
CA VAL A 240 13.22 -12.11 0.07
C VAL A 240 12.70 -13.44 0.59
N SER A 241 12.97 -13.72 1.85
CA SER A 241 12.47 -14.89 2.56
C SER A 241 12.10 -14.56 4.00
N SER A 242 11.27 -15.39 4.62
CA SER A 242 10.91 -15.33 6.03
C SER A 242 11.13 -16.68 6.71
N THR A 243 11.67 -16.65 7.92
CA THR A 243 11.82 -17.83 8.79
C THR A 243 10.81 -17.85 9.94
N ASP A 244 9.95 -16.84 10.02
CA ASP A 244 9.03 -16.62 11.15
C ASP A 244 7.57 -16.42 10.70
N ASN A 245 7.19 -17.12 9.64
CA ASN A 245 5.84 -17.17 9.08
C ASN A 245 5.38 -15.86 8.41
N GLY A 246 6.31 -15.11 7.83
CA GLY A 246 6.02 -13.87 7.12
C GLY A 246 5.97 -12.63 8.01
N LYS A 247 6.35 -12.73 9.29
CA LYS A 247 6.39 -11.56 10.19
C LYS A 247 7.57 -10.65 9.87
N ASN A 248 8.73 -11.24 9.60
CA ASN A 248 9.91 -10.57 9.11
C ASN A 248 10.31 -11.16 7.75
N LEU A 249 10.57 -10.27 6.79
CA LEU A 249 11.10 -10.59 5.48
C LEU A 249 12.50 -9.98 5.33
N GLU A 250 13.45 -10.79 4.90
CA GLU A 250 14.84 -10.37 4.71
C GLU A 250 15.35 -10.80 3.34
N GLY A 251 16.22 -9.99 2.74
CA GLY A 251 16.86 -10.30 1.47
C GLY A 251 17.33 -9.05 0.75
N THR A 252 17.01 -8.95 -0.55
CA THR A 252 17.38 -7.80 -1.39
C THR A 252 16.24 -7.34 -2.28
N CYS A 253 16.31 -6.10 -2.71
CA CYS A 253 15.54 -5.59 -3.85
C CYS A 253 16.42 -4.73 -4.75
N THR A 254 15.92 -4.38 -5.93
CA THR A 254 16.62 -3.54 -6.90
C THR A 254 15.63 -2.57 -7.53
N TYR A 255 15.97 -1.29 -7.54
CA TYR A 255 15.23 -0.25 -8.25
C TYR A 255 15.77 -0.11 -9.68
N ALA A 256 14.91 0.34 -10.61
CA ALA A 256 15.30 0.55 -12.00
C ALA A 256 16.52 1.48 -12.10
N GLY A 257 17.56 1.04 -12.84
CA GLY A 257 18.80 1.79 -13.04
C GLY A 257 19.83 1.67 -11.90
N GLU A 258 19.57 0.88 -10.87
CA GLU A 258 20.46 0.70 -9.71
C GLU A 258 21.00 -0.73 -9.57
N GLY A 259 21.97 -0.91 -8.66
CA GLY A 259 22.38 -2.23 -8.17
C GLY A 259 21.49 -2.71 -7.00
N PRO A 260 21.61 -3.98 -6.59
CA PRO A 260 20.84 -4.51 -5.47
C PRO A 260 21.14 -3.80 -4.14
N VAL A 261 20.11 -3.61 -3.33
CA VAL A 261 20.17 -3.10 -1.96
C VAL A 261 19.60 -4.12 -0.99
N GLY A 262 20.05 -4.09 0.26
CA GLY A 262 19.48 -4.91 1.33
C GLY A 262 18.00 -4.57 1.55
N PHE A 263 17.20 -5.56 1.90
CA PHE A 263 15.77 -5.44 2.20
C PHE A 263 15.48 -6.04 3.56
N LYS A 264 14.73 -5.29 4.37
CA LYS A 264 14.09 -5.77 5.59
C LYS A 264 12.66 -5.27 5.63
N GLY A 265 11.70 -6.16 5.81
CA GLY A 265 10.28 -5.83 5.95
C GLY A 265 9.72 -6.42 7.24
N VAL A 266 9.04 -5.60 8.05
CA VAL A 266 8.36 -6.05 9.27
C VAL A 266 6.86 -5.87 9.10
N ALA A 267 6.08 -6.94 9.26
CA ALA A 267 4.63 -6.92 9.12
C ALA A 267 3.93 -6.06 10.19
N ASN A 268 2.81 -5.43 9.83
CA ASN A 268 2.00 -4.51 10.66
C ASN A 268 0.53 -4.90 10.81
#